data_AF-A0A8T2SCH7-F1
#
_entry.id   AF-A0A8T2SCH7-F1
#
_cell.length_a   1.000
_cell.length_b   1.000
_cell.length_c   1.000
_cell.angle_alpha   90.00
_cell.angle_beta   90.00
_cell.angle_gamma   90.00
#
_symmetry.space_group_name_H-M   'P 1'
#
loop_
_entity.id
_entity.type
_entity.pdbx_description
1 polymer ?
#
loop_
_entity_poly.entity_id
_entity_poly.type
_entity_poly.pdbx_seq_one_letter_code
_entity_poly.pdbx_strand_id
1 'polypeptide(L)'
;MMKWMWGDGAGKVNLARSLLLGSRNMGFSSSNQGIVAGAPVSRVHAPRFQDFIRDWFQPQFPVVIESAMENWKARSWTLDTLIKKFGQTTVHIELSRWHKEEKRWADFRDLYKDKALAPKEEIFIPQYPILLEDFINIFLRDYEDQTAPVKGYLAQQQLLNDLPELAEGIEDPEYANIGSGIYQRNVWLGPAGTITPLHRDPYHNVLAQVWGSKYIRVYAPTETEKLYPFKTNLYLRNTSEVSHLLHSLLLT
;
A
#
# COMPACT_ATOMS: atom_id res chain seq x y z
N MET A 1 -6.84 2.16 -12.20
CA MET A 1 -5.79 1.20 -11.81
C MET A 1 -6.13 0.69 -10.41
N MET A 2 -6.25 -0.63 -10.19
CA MET A 2 -6.55 -1.22 -8.87
C MET A 2 -5.24 -1.47 -8.12
N LYS A 3 -5.19 -1.19 -6.81
CA LYS A 3 -3.98 -1.29 -5.98
C LYS A 3 -4.23 -2.19 -4.78
N TRP A 4 -3.20 -2.94 -4.39
CA TRP A 4 -3.19 -3.81 -3.21
C TRP A 4 -1.85 -3.69 -2.50
N MET A 5 -1.78 -4.07 -1.22
CA MET A 5 -0.56 -3.99 -0.42
C MET A 5 -0.56 -5.11 0.64
N TRP A 6 0.55 -5.84 0.78
CA TRP A 6 0.78 -6.95 1.72
C TRP A 6 2.26 -7.01 2.08
N GLY A 7 2.68 -6.93 3.33
CA GLY A 7 4.11 -7.12 3.67
C GLY A 7 4.41 -8.58 4.03
N ASP A 8 5.27 -9.27 3.25
CA ASP A 8 5.94 -10.50 3.72
C ASP A 8 7.24 -10.15 4.44
N GLY A 9 7.43 -10.82 5.58
CA GLY A 9 8.48 -10.53 6.55
C GLY A 9 9.88 -10.95 6.11
N ALA A 10 10.85 -10.11 6.42
CA ALA A 10 12.08 -10.49 7.12
C ALA A 10 12.75 -9.18 7.57
N GLY A 11 12.81 -8.98 8.88
CA GLY A 11 13.68 -7.97 9.48
C GLY A 11 15.13 -8.30 9.17
N LYS A 12 15.68 -7.70 8.12
CA LYS A 12 17.08 -7.30 8.00
C LYS A 12 17.11 -6.07 7.12
N VAL A 13 17.68 -4.97 7.62
CA VAL A 13 18.14 -3.87 6.78
C VAL A 13 19.11 -4.46 5.76
N ASN A 14 18.65 -4.64 4.54
CA ASN A 14 19.46 -5.07 3.41
C ASN A 14 19.09 -4.18 2.23
N LEU A 15 20.09 -3.52 1.64
CA LEU A 15 19.99 -2.97 0.30
C LEU A 15 19.38 -4.04 -0.63
N ALA A 16 18.36 -3.63 -1.37
CA ALA A 16 17.78 -4.29 -2.53
C ALA A 16 18.39 -5.66 -2.91
N ARG A 17 17.75 -6.75 -2.48
CA ARG A 17 17.83 -8.06 -3.15
C ARG A 17 16.50 -8.80 -3.02
N SER A 18 15.65 -8.69 -4.04
CA SER A 18 14.59 -9.68 -4.25
C SER A 18 15.22 -10.92 -4.89
N LEU A 19 15.18 -12.04 -4.19
CA LEU A 19 15.57 -13.34 -4.73
C LEU A 19 14.60 -13.80 -5.83
N LEU A 20 15.20 -14.28 -6.91
CA LEU A 20 14.61 -14.97 -8.06
C LEU A 20 14.30 -16.43 -7.73
N LEU A 21 13.22 -16.96 -8.29
CA LEU A 21 13.16 -18.35 -8.75
C LEU A 21 12.49 -18.36 -10.13
N GLY A 22 13.16 -18.95 -11.11
CA GLY A 22 12.56 -19.27 -12.43
C GLY A 22 13.15 -18.50 -13.60
N SER A 23 14.39 -18.82 -13.95
CA SER A 23 15.04 -18.48 -15.22
C SER A 23 14.25 -18.97 -16.44
N ARG A 24 13.95 -18.08 -17.39
CA ARG A 24 14.03 -18.32 -18.84
C ARG A 24 14.09 -16.98 -19.58
N ASN A 25 15.23 -16.73 -20.23
CA ASN A 25 15.38 -15.71 -21.26
C ASN A 25 14.31 -15.90 -22.33
N MET A 26 13.50 -14.88 -22.59
CA MET A 26 12.90 -14.70 -23.92
C MET A 26 13.02 -13.23 -24.31
N GLY A 27 13.57 -13.03 -25.52
CA GLY A 27 14.09 -11.77 -26.02
C GLY A 27 13.06 -10.67 -26.19
N PHE A 28 13.61 -9.46 -26.37
CA PHE A 28 12.88 -8.28 -26.76
C PHE A 28 12.20 -8.50 -28.12
N SER A 29 10.88 -8.46 -28.12
CA SER A 29 10.04 -8.31 -29.30
C SER A 29 8.97 -7.28 -28.96
N SER A 30 9.00 -6.17 -29.70
CA SER A 30 7.99 -5.12 -29.70
C SER A 30 6.66 -5.67 -30.24
N SER A 31 5.79 -6.13 -29.35
CA SER A 31 4.39 -6.42 -29.66
C SER A 31 3.59 -6.42 -28.37
N ASN A 32 2.55 -5.58 -28.29
CA ASN A 32 1.53 -5.49 -27.23
C ASN A 32 1.41 -6.77 -26.39
N GLN A 33 2.11 -6.82 -25.25
CA GLN A 33 1.87 -7.86 -24.26
C GLN A 33 0.70 -7.41 -23.39
N GLY A 34 -0.50 -7.89 -23.72
CA GLY A 34 -1.64 -7.79 -22.82
C GLY A 34 -1.29 -8.39 -21.45
N ILE A 35 -1.92 -7.88 -20.39
CA ILE A 35 -1.76 -8.42 -19.04
C ILE A 35 -2.20 -9.89 -19.06
N VAL A 36 -1.25 -10.81 -18.91
CA VAL A 36 -1.55 -12.22 -18.70
C VAL A 36 -2.01 -12.41 -17.25
N ALA A 37 -3.18 -12.98 -17.05
CA ALA A 37 -3.71 -13.25 -15.72
C ALA A 37 -2.70 -14.12 -14.92
N GLY A 38 -2.33 -13.67 -13.72
CA GLY A 38 -1.36 -14.34 -12.86
C GLY A 38 0.12 -14.05 -13.16
N ALA A 39 0.43 -13.26 -14.20
CA ALA A 39 1.81 -12.85 -14.47
C ALA A 39 2.27 -11.70 -13.55
N PRO A 40 3.57 -11.63 -13.20
CA PRO A 40 4.15 -10.49 -12.51
C PRO A 40 3.97 -9.19 -13.30
N VAL A 41 3.81 -8.07 -12.58
CA VAL A 41 3.79 -6.73 -13.19
C VAL A 41 5.14 -6.43 -13.82
N SER A 42 5.13 -5.87 -15.03
CA SER A 42 6.35 -5.47 -15.76
C SER A 42 7.19 -4.47 -14.95
N ARG A 43 8.51 -4.58 -15.08
CA ARG A 43 9.49 -3.71 -14.42
C ARG A 43 10.31 -2.99 -15.46
N VAL A 44 10.51 -1.70 -15.28
CA VAL A 44 11.33 -0.86 -16.16
C VAL A 44 12.20 0.09 -15.37
N HIS A 45 13.40 0.35 -15.87
CA HIS A 45 14.35 1.25 -15.24
C HIS A 45 14.17 2.66 -15.78
N ALA A 46 13.65 3.57 -14.95
CA ALA A 46 13.48 5.01 -15.23
C ALA A 46 13.16 5.33 -16.71
N PRO A 47 12.01 4.87 -17.26
CA PRO A 47 11.67 5.07 -18.66
C PRO A 47 11.52 6.57 -18.95
N ARG A 48 11.80 7.00 -20.18
CA ARG A 48 11.50 8.39 -20.55
C ARG A 48 10.01 8.67 -20.37
N PHE A 49 9.64 9.85 -19.89
CA PHE A 49 8.25 10.26 -19.71
C PHE A 49 7.34 9.90 -20.90
N GLN A 50 7.77 10.14 -22.14
CA GLN A 50 6.96 9.84 -23.34
C GLN A 50 6.71 8.34 -23.53
N ASP A 51 7.70 7.50 -23.24
CA ASP A 51 7.54 6.04 -23.30
C ASP A 51 6.60 5.59 -22.16
N PHE A 52 6.74 6.19 -20.96
CA PHE A 52 5.80 5.94 -19.85
C PHE A 52 4.34 6.20 -20.27
N ILE A 53 4.10 7.36 -20.91
CA ILE A 53 2.77 7.75 -21.36
C ILE A 53 2.22 6.77 -22.40
N ARG A 54 3.01 6.43 -23.42
CA ARG A 54 2.61 5.58 -24.55
C ARG A 54 2.33 4.14 -24.11
N ASP A 55 3.23 3.56 -23.34
CA ASP A 55 3.25 2.10 -23.13
C ASP A 55 2.51 1.66 -21.86
N TRP A 56 2.30 2.54 -20.88
CA TRP A 56 1.66 2.18 -19.60
C TRP A 56 0.50 3.09 -19.19
N PHE A 57 0.67 4.42 -19.25
CA PHE A 57 -0.39 5.34 -18.79
C PHE A 57 -1.63 5.28 -19.70
N GLN A 58 -1.48 5.53 -21.00
CA GLN A 58 -2.61 5.52 -21.95
C GLN A 58 -3.29 4.15 -22.05
N PRO A 59 -2.55 3.02 -22.13
CA PRO A 59 -3.15 1.69 -22.17
C PRO A 59 -3.73 1.22 -20.82
N GLN A 60 -3.51 1.98 -19.74
CA GLN A 60 -3.95 1.66 -18.37
C GLN A 60 -3.31 0.38 -17.81
N PHE A 61 -2.03 0.14 -18.10
CA PHE A 61 -1.27 -1.00 -17.59
C PHE A 61 -0.42 -0.64 -16.36
N PRO A 62 -0.41 -1.49 -15.32
CA PRO A 62 0.46 -1.28 -14.18
C PRO A 62 1.92 -1.55 -14.55
N VAL A 63 2.83 -0.82 -13.91
CA VAL A 63 4.27 -0.98 -14.09
C VAL A 63 5.01 -0.65 -12.81
N VAL A 64 6.10 -1.36 -12.54
CA VAL A 64 7.07 -0.98 -11.52
C VAL A 64 8.18 -0.19 -12.16
N ILE A 65 8.37 1.05 -11.70
CA ILE A 65 9.45 1.91 -12.16
C ILE A 65 10.60 1.81 -11.16
N GLU A 66 11.73 1.29 -11.63
CA GLU A 66 12.98 1.21 -10.89
C GLU A 66 13.75 2.52 -11.03
N SER A 67 14.56 2.83 -10.02
CA SER A 67 15.44 4.01 -9.98
C SER A 67 14.78 5.40 -9.98
N ALA A 68 13.44 5.48 -10.02
CA ALA A 68 12.71 6.75 -9.95
C ALA A 68 12.86 7.51 -8.61
N MET A 69 13.34 6.84 -7.55
CA MET A 69 13.54 7.45 -6.23
C MET A 69 15.03 7.64 -5.91
N GLU A 70 15.94 7.53 -6.88
CA GLU A 70 17.38 7.44 -6.59
C GLU A 70 17.90 8.59 -5.73
N ASN A 71 17.43 9.81 -6.00
CA ASN A 71 17.84 11.04 -5.33
C ASN A 71 17.04 11.37 -4.06
N TRP A 72 16.04 10.56 -3.70
CA TRP A 72 15.22 10.83 -2.52
C TRP A 72 16.06 10.70 -1.24
N LYS A 73 16.22 11.79 -0.50
CA LYS A 73 16.82 11.76 0.85
C LYS A 73 16.01 10.88 1.80
N ALA A 74 14.72 10.69 1.55
CA ALA A 74 13.87 9.81 2.34
C ALA A 74 14.37 8.36 2.40
N ARG A 75 15.16 7.92 1.41
CA ARG A 75 15.80 6.59 1.41
C ARG A 75 16.78 6.38 2.56
N SER A 76 17.34 7.46 3.12
CA SER A 76 18.26 7.39 4.26
C SER A 76 17.59 7.68 5.60
N TRP A 77 16.25 7.87 5.63
CA TRP A 77 15.56 7.98 6.91
C TRP A 77 15.77 6.72 7.74
N THR A 78 15.74 6.87 9.06
CA THR A 78 15.63 5.81 10.08
C THR A 78 14.53 6.17 11.08
N LEU A 79 14.08 5.20 11.91
CA LEU A 79 13.01 5.43 12.88
C LEU A 79 13.50 6.46 13.90
N ASP A 80 14.77 6.36 14.28
CA ASP A 80 15.45 7.31 15.17
C ASP A 80 15.46 8.73 14.58
N THR A 81 15.75 8.88 13.28
CA THR A 81 15.73 10.21 12.66
C THR A 81 14.33 10.79 12.57
N LEU A 82 13.32 9.95 12.34
CA LEU A 82 11.91 10.36 12.32
C LEU A 82 11.44 10.78 13.72
N ILE A 83 11.75 10.00 14.76
CA ILE A 83 11.48 10.36 16.16
C ILE A 83 12.18 11.66 16.51
N LYS A 84 13.49 11.76 16.23
CA LYS A 84 14.28 12.94 16.59
C LYS A 84 13.74 14.23 15.99
N LYS A 85 13.23 14.19 14.75
CA LYS A 85 12.71 15.38 14.06
C LYS A 85 11.23 15.63 14.29
N PHE A 86 10.42 14.58 14.31
CA PHE A 86 8.97 14.66 14.20
C PHE A 86 8.23 13.90 15.32
N GLY A 87 8.94 13.39 16.33
CA GLY A 87 8.35 12.54 17.38
C GLY A 87 7.20 13.19 18.14
N GLN A 88 7.25 14.51 18.32
CA GLN A 88 6.23 15.31 19.01
C GLN A 88 5.05 15.72 18.11
N THR A 89 5.04 15.31 16.85
CA THR A 89 3.90 15.54 15.96
C THR A 89 2.78 14.55 16.27
N THR A 90 1.57 15.05 16.50
CA THR A 90 0.37 14.21 16.54
C THR A 90 0.01 13.73 15.14
N VAL A 91 -0.07 12.42 14.96
CA VAL A 91 -0.55 11.76 13.75
C VAL A 91 -1.82 10.99 14.04
N HIS A 92 -2.59 10.67 13.00
CA HIS A 92 -3.79 9.84 13.12
C HIS A 92 -3.54 8.46 12.54
N ILE A 93 -3.92 7.43 13.29
CA ILE A 93 -3.75 6.02 12.90
C ILE A 93 -5.07 5.26 12.92
N GLU A 94 -5.12 4.23 12.11
CA GLU A 94 -6.11 3.17 12.17
C GLU A 94 -5.68 2.17 13.26
N LEU A 95 -6.43 2.06 14.35
CA LEU A 95 -6.26 0.98 15.33
C LEU A 95 -7.16 -0.18 14.96
N SER A 96 -6.60 -1.38 14.90
CA SER A 96 -7.28 -2.59 14.49
C SER A 96 -7.09 -3.69 15.53
N ARG A 97 -8.16 -4.37 15.92
CA ARG A 97 -8.14 -5.58 16.77
C ARG A 97 -8.27 -6.84 15.91
N TRP A 98 -7.87 -7.98 16.48
CA TRP A 98 -8.05 -9.27 15.82
C TRP A 98 -9.53 -9.66 15.74
N HIS A 99 -10.04 -9.84 14.53
CA HIS A 99 -11.38 -10.34 14.26
C HIS A 99 -11.36 -11.87 14.34
N LYS A 100 -11.79 -12.44 15.47
CA LYS A 100 -11.71 -13.89 15.74
C LYS A 100 -12.45 -14.75 14.71
N GLU A 101 -13.66 -14.34 14.33
CA GLU A 101 -14.51 -15.11 13.40
C GLU A 101 -13.94 -15.14 11.98
N GLU A 102 -13.59 -13.97 11.44
CA GLU A 102 -12.99 -13.84 10.11
C GLU A 102 -11.49 -14.14 10.06
N LYS A 103 -10.86 -14.40 11.20
CA LYS A 103 -9.42 -14.71 11.36
C LYS A 103 -8.50 -13.72 10.64
N ARG A 104 -8.79 -12.43 10.76
CA ARG A 104 -7.99 -11.33 10.20
C ARG A 104 -7.95 -10.15 11.16
N TRP A 105 -7.05 -9.21 10.90
CA TRP A 105 -7.14 -7.88 11.51
C TRP A 105 -8.37 -7.14 10.97
N ALA A 106 -9.07 -6.45 11.87
CA ALA A 106 -10.16 -5.56 11.50
C ALA A 106 -9.68 -4.47 10.54
N ASP A 107 -10.57 -3.97 9.70
CA ASP A 107 -10.29 -2.88 8.77
C ASP A 107 -11.53 -2.01 8.57
N PHE A 108 -11.44 -0.98 7.74
CA PHE A 108 -12.52 -0.01 7.54
C PHE A 108 -13.84 -0.62 7.09
N ARG A 109 -13.86 -1.82 6.49
CA ARG A 109 -15.11 -2.51 6.13
C ARG A 109 -15.96 -2.80 7.37
N ASP A 110 -15.31 -3.06 8.51
CA ASP A 110 -15.96 -3.40 9.76
C ASP A 110 -16.71 -2.21 10.38
N LEU A 111 -16.39 -0.96 10.01
CA LEU A 111 -17.17 0.23 10.41
C LEU A 111 -18.53 0.32 9.72
N TYR A 112 -18.62 -0.24 8.53
CA TYR A 112 -19.73 -0.03 7.61
C TYR A 112 -20.54 -1.31 7.36
N LYS A 113 -20.17 -2.43 7.98
CA LYS A 113 -21.03 -3.62 8.03
C LYS A 113 -22.33 -3.29 8.78
N ASP A 114 -23.37 -4.05 8.47
CA ASP A 114 -24.67 -3.89 9.13
C ASP A 114 -24.48 -3.96 10.65
N LYS A 115 -24.86 -2.89 11.36
CA LYS A 115 -24.70 -2.80 12.82
C LYS A 115 -25.46 -3.89 13.58
N ALA A 116 -26.51 -4.48 12.98
CA ALA A 116 -27.20 -5.63 13.56
C ALA A 116 -26.33 -6.90 13.58
N LEU A 117 -25.36 -6.99 12.66
CA LEU A 117 -24.39 -8.08 12.53
C LEU A 117 -22.99 -7.69 13.04
N ALA A 118 -22.78 -6.41 13.37
CA ALA A 118 -21.50 -5.92 13.82
C ALA A 118 -21.17 -6.43 15.25
N PRO A 119 -19.89 -6.61 15.58
CA PRO A 119 -19.50 -6.93 16.93
C PRO A 119 -19.98 -5.86 17.92
N LYS A 120 -20.33 -6.28 19.14
CA LYS A 120 -20.71 -5.35 20.22
C LYS A 120 -19.54 -4.48 20.71
N GLU A 121 -18.31 -4.89 20.44
CA GLU A 121 -17.09 -4.18 20.79
C GLU A 121 -16.47 -3.53 19.55
N GLU A 122 -15.92 -2.33 19.71
CA GLU A 122 -15.25 -1.63 18.62
C GLU A 122 -13.91 -2.32 18.31
N ILE A 123 -13.84 -2.93 17.12
CA ILE A 123 -12.67 -3.66 16.65
C ILE A 123 -11.80 -2.85 15.69
N PHE A 124 -12.26 -1.71 15.22
CA PHE A 124 -11.53 -0.82 14.32
C PHE A 124 -11.82 0.65 14.63
N ILE A 125 -10.77 1.47 14.79
CA ILE A 125 -10.86 2.91 15.09
C ILE A 125 -10.03 3.66 14.03
N PRO A 126 -10.64 4.45 13.12
CA PRO A 126 -9.95 4.95 11.92
C PRO A 126 -9.05 6.18 12.11
N GLN A 127 -9.24 6.95 13.18
CA GLN A 127 -8.62 8.28 13.36
C GLN A 127 -8.14 8.46 14.80
N TYR A 128 -7.45 7.46 15.35
CA TYR A 128 -6.92 7.54 16.70
C TYR A 128 -5.70 8.48 16.72
N PRO A 129 -5.74 9.59 17.48
CA PRO A 129 -4.61 10.51 17.57
C PRO A 129 -3.51 9.94 18.48
N ILE A 130 -2.26 10.03 18.05
CA ILE A 130 -1.10 9.55 18.81
C ILE A 130 0.14 10.37 18.43
N LEU A 131 1.11 10.52 19.33
CA LEU A 131 2.41 11.09 18.97
C LEU A 131 3.14 10.14 18.00
N LEU A 132 3.83 10.70 17.02
CA LEU A 132 4.60 9.88 16.07
C LEU A 132 5.65 9.01 16.78
N GLU A 133 6.27 9.53 17.83
CA GLU A 133 7.20 8.76 18.66
C GLU A 133 6.54 7.55 19.31
N ASP A 134 5.38 7.75 19.94
CA ASP A 134 4.62 6.66 20.56
C ASP A 134 4.17 5.64 19.51
N PHE A 135 3.70 6.10 18.34
CA PHE A 135 3.35 5.21 17.23
C PHE A 135 4.53 4.33 16.81
N ILE A 136 5.71 4.93 16.62
CA ILE A 136 6.92 4.22 16.21
C ILE A 136 7.35 3.21 17.29
N ASN A 137 7.38 3.64 18.56
CA ASN A 137 7.80 2.79 19.67
C ASN A 137 6.85 1.62 19.87
N ILE A 138 5.54 1.87 19.90
CA ILE A 138 4.51 0.86 20.20
C ILE A 138 4.32 -0.12 19.04
N PHE A 139 4.30 0.36 17.80
CA PHE A 139 3.86 -0.46 16.66
C PHE A 139 4.98 -0.84 15.68
N LEU A 140 6.12 -0.15 15.65
CA LEU A 140 7.15 -0.39 14.62
C LEU A 140 8.45 -0.98 15.17
N ARG A 141 8.89 -0.59 16.36
CA ARG A 141 10.16 -1.05 16.94
C ARG A 141 10.07 -2.47 17.51
N ASP A 142 9.02 -2.76 18.28
CA ASP A 142 8.86 -4.04 18.97
C ASP A 142 8.04 -5.07 18.15
N TYR A 143 8.32 -5.11 16.84
CA TYR A 143 7.54 -5.87 15.84
C TYR A 143 7.59 -7.40 15.98
N GLU A 144 8.46 -7.96 16.83
CA GLU A 144 8.60 -9.41 16.96
C GLU A 144 7.40 -10.07 17.66
N ASP A 145 6.57 -9.32 18.38
CA ASP A 145 5.39 -9.88 19.03
C ASP A 145 4.15 -9.89 18.10
N GLN A 146 4.08 -10.92 17.25
CA GLN A 146 2.88 -11.21 16.45
C GLN A 146 1.64 -11.52 17.30
N THR A 147 1.76 -11.57 18.64
CA THR A 147 0.65 -11.78 19.57
C THR A 147 0.07 -10.49 20.14
N ALA A 148 0.60 -9.32 19.76
CA ALA A 148 0.07 -8.02 20.18
C ALA A 148 -1.45 -7.94 19.92
N PRO A 149 -2.27 -7.50 20.89
CA PRO A 149 -3.73 -7.53 20.77
C PRO A 149 -4.31 -6.48 19.81
N VAL A 150 -3.49 -5.50 19.42
CA VAL A 150 -3.88 -4.34 18.59
C VAL A 150 -2.78 -4.06 17.58
N LYS A 151 -3.16 -3.68 16.36
CA LYS A 151 -2.28 -3.11 15.34
C LYS A 151 -2.61 -1.64 15.10
N GLY A 152 -1.58 -0.83 14.93
CA GLY A 152 -1.69 0.55 14.48
C GLY A 152 -1.21 0.68 13.03
N TYR A 153 -1.96 1.38 12.19
CA TYR A 153 -1.59 1.67 10.82
C TYR A 153 -1.82 3.15 10.51
N LEU A 154 -0.73 3.90 10.28
CA LEU A 154 -0.82 5.25 9.75
C LEU A 154 -1.10 5.12 8.25
N ALA A 155 -2.34 5.40 7.85
CA ALA A 155 -2.79 5.21 6.48
C ALA A 155 -3.43 6.48 5.92
N GLN A 156 -3.17 6.75 4.63
CA GLN A 156 -3.82 7.80 3.85
C GLN A 156 -3.71 9.21 4.47
N GLN A 157 -2.63 9.48 5.23
CA GLN A 157 -2.40 10.78 5.85
C GLN A 157 -1.65 11.71 4.89
N GLN A 158 -2.09 12.96 4.76
CA GLN A 158 -1.39 13.97 3.95
C GLN A 158 -0.22 14.61 4.70
N LEU A 159 0.59 13.80 5.41
CA LEU A 159 1.68 14.28 6.25
C LEU A 159 2.70 15.16 5.52
N LEU A 160 2.88 14.98 4.21
CA LEU A 160 3.79 15.83 3.43
C LEU A 160 3.26 17.26 3.23
N ASN A 161 1.94 17.46 3.37
CA ASN A 161 1.33 18.79 3.36
C ASN A 161 1.38 19.41 4.76
N ASP A 162 1.16 18.60 5.80
CA ASP A 162 1.13 19.05 7.19
C ASP A 162 2.55 19.27 7.77
N LEU A 163 3.55 18.56 7.24
CA LEU A 163 4.96 18.63 7.64
C LEU A 163 5.86 18.92 6.43
N PRO A 164 6.04 20.20 6.04
CA PRO A 164 6.87 20.57 4.88
C PRO A 164 8.31 20.05 4.97
N GLU A 165 8.91 20.03 6.17
CA GLU A 165 10.25 19.48 6.40
C GLU A 165 10.35 17.97 6.09
N LEU A 166 9.26 17.22 6.23
CA LEU A 166 9.19 15.82 5.82
C LEU A 166 9.18 15.71 4.29
N ALA A 167 8.49 16.64 3.62
CA ALA A 167 8.41 16.69 2.16
C ALA A 167 9.74 17.02 1.48
N GLU A 168 10.65 17.75 2.13
CA GLU A 168 11.99 18.07 1.59
C GLU A 168 12.86 16.84 1.28
N GLY A 169 12.50 15.67 1.82
CA GLY A 169 13.19 14.43 1.54
C GLY A 169 12.69 13.68 0.30
N ILE A 170 11.64 14.18 -0.34
CA ILE A 170 10.88 13.50 -1.39
C ILE A 170 10.81 14.41 -2.62
N GLU A 171 11.14 13.86 -3.78
CA GLU A 171 11.00 14.55 -5.06
C GLU A 171 9.87 13.91 -5.86
N ASP A 172 8.90 14.71 -6.30
CA ASP A 172 7.78 14.19 -7.07
C ASP A 172 8.29 13.69 -8.45
N PRO A 173 8.13 12.39 -8.78
CA PRO A 173 8.61 11.87 -10.05
C PRO A 173 7.76 12.41 -11.20
N GLU A 174 8.36 12.60 -12.38
CA GLU A 174 7.66 13.12 -13.56
C GLU A 174 6.39 12.32 -13.90
N TYR A 175 6.41 11.01 -13.64
CA TYR A 175 5.28 10.10 -13.87
C TYR A 175 4.05 10.39 -12.99
N ALA A 176 4.23 11.10 -11.87
CA ALA A 176 3.13 11.54 -11.00
C ALA A 176 2.50 12.86 -11.47
N ASN A 177 3.18 13.61 -12.33
CA ASN A 177 2.77 14.95 -12.76
C ASN A 177 2.14 14.93 -14.16
N ILE A 178 1.05 14.17 -14.32
CA ILE A 178 0.31 14.04 -15.58
C ILE A 178 -1.00 14.83 -15.50
N GLY A 179 -1.37 15.52 -16.58
CA GLY A 179 -2.62 16.27 -16.66
C GLY A 179 -2.62 17.48 -15.72
N SER A 180 -3.56 17.53 -14.77
CA SER A 180 -3.66 18.59 -13.75
C SER A 180 -2.61 18.46 -12.63
N GLY A 181 -1.71 17.49 -12.73
CA GLY A 181 -0.67 17.24 -11.74
C GLY A 181 -1.16 16.45 -10.52
N ILE A 182 -0.41 16.56 -9.43
CA ILE A 182 -0.62 15.74 -8.23
C ILE A 182 -1.80 16.28 -7.41
N TYR A 183 -2.85 15.47 -7.33
CA TYR A 183 -4.03 15.80 -6.54
C TYR A 183 -3.81 15.67 -5.03
N GLN A 184 -3.16 14.58 -4.60
CA GLN A 184 -2.90 14.27 -3.17
C GLN A 184 -1.58 13.53 -2.99
N ARG A 185 -0.90 13.83 -1.87
CA ARG A 185 0.31 13.14 -1.42
C ARG A 185 0.06 12.50 -0.07
N ASN A 186 -0.13 11.18 -0.09
CA ASN A 186 -0.45 10.40 1.10
C ASN A 186 0.77 9.62 1.58
N VAL A 187 0.88 9.47 2.90
CA VAL A 187 1.90 8.69 3.60
C VAL A 187 1.25 7.47 4.23
N TRP A 188 1.96 6.35 4.14
CA TRP A 188 1.61 5.11 4.83
C TRP A 188 2.80 4.64 5.64
N LEU A 189 2.57 4.35 6.92
CA LEU A 189 3.57 3.77 7.81
C LEU A 189 2.86 2.74 8.70
N GLY A 190 3.40 1.53 8.76
CA GLY A 190 2.77 0.47 9.53
C GLY A 190 3.67 -0.75 9.70
N PRO A 191 3.39 -1.59 10.70
CA PRO A 191 4.09 -2.86 10.87
C PRO A 191 3.78 -3.82 9.72
N ALA A 192 4.55 -4.90 9.62
CA ALA A 192 4.21 -5.96 8.69
C ALA A 192 2.89 -6.67 9.10
N GLY A 193 2.25 -7.26 8.09
CA GLY A 193 0.88 -7.75 8.20
C GLY A 193 -0.19 -6.65 8.35
N THR A 194 0.13 -5.37 8.12
CA THR A 194 -0.89 -4.37 7.79
C THR A 194 -1.48 -4.68 6.43
N ILE A 195 -2.80 -4.57 6.31
CA ILE A 195 -3.54 -4.96 5.11
C ILE A 195 -4.46 -3.81 4.72
N THR A 196 -4.40 -3.42 3.46
CA THR A 196 -5.44 -2.59 2.85
C THR A 196 -6.34 -3.48 2.01
N PRO A 197 -7.65 -3.59 2.33
CA PRO A 197 -8.61 -4.37 1.54
C PRO A 197 -8.60 -4.01 0.05
N LEU A 198 -9.06 -4.94 -0.79
CA LEU A 198 -9.22 -4.68 -2.21
C LEU A 198 -10.19 -3.54 -2.45
N HIS A 199 -9.72 -2.52 -3.15
CA HIS A 199 -10.54 -1.41 -3.57
C HIS A 199 -10.05 -0.84 -4.90
N ARG A 200 -10.82 0.11 -5.42
CA ARG A 200 -10.42 0.99 -6.52
C ARG A 200 -10.42 2.44 -6.06
N ASP A 201 -9.42 3.18 -6.53
CA ASP A 201 -9.34 4.62 -6.37
C ASP A 201 -9.98 5.31 -7.59
N PRO A 202 -10.53 6.53 -7.42
CA PRO A 202 -10.97 7.36 -8.54
C PRO A 202 -9.79 8.05 -9.25
N TYR A 203 -8.55 7.83 -8.81
CA TYR A 203 -7.35 8.50 -9.31
C TYR A 203 -6.38 7.53 -10.00
N HIS A 204 -5.51 8.05 -10.86
CA HIS A 204 -4.24 7.39 -11.16
C HIS A 204 -3.33 7.51 -9.93
N ASN A 205 -2.52 6.48 -9.67
CA ASN A 205 -1.78 6.39 -8.42
C ASN A 205 -0.32 6.00 -8.72
N VAL A 206 0.62 6.68 -8.05
CA VAL A 206 2.03 6.30 -8.01
C VAL A 206 2.34 5.93 -6.56
N LEU A 207 2.70 4.67 -6.33
CA LEU A 207 3.15 4.21 -5.01
C LEU A 207 4.67 4.20 -4.96
N ALA A 208 5.23 4.99 -4.07
CA ALA A 208 6.65 5.00 -3.76
C ALA A 208 6.92 4.19 -2.49
N GLN A 209 7.71 3.11 -2.59
CA GLN A 209 8.08 2.28 -1.45
C GLN A 209 9.47 2.67 -0.94
N VAL A 210 9.51 3.42 0.17
CA VAL A 210 10.79 3.89 0.75
C VAL A 210 11.44 2.78 1.58
N TRP A 211 10.68 2.06 2.41
CA TRP A 211 11.18 1.06 3.36
C TRP A 211 10.39 -0.24 3.37
N GLY A 212 11.05 -1.38 3.57
CA GLY A 212 10.39 -2.68 3.64
C GLY A 212 9.80 -3.11 2.29
N SER A 213 8.85 -4.04 2.33
CA SER A 213 8.25 -4.66 1.15
C SER A 213 6.72 -4.60 1.19
N LYS A 214 6.12 -4.52 0.00
CA LYS A 214 4.69 -4.72 -0.23
C LYS A 214 4.48 -5.64 -1.45
N TYR A 215 3.87 -6.79 -1.25
CA TYR A 215 3.12 -7.56 -2.22
C TYR A 215 1.88 -6.81 -2.64
N ILE A 216 1.73 -6.66 -3.95
CA ILE A 216 0.67 -5.90 -4.58
C ILE A 216 0.07 -6.84 -5.61
N ARG A 217 -1.17 -7.25 -5.39
CA ARG A 217 -2.01 -7.76 -6.45
C ARG A 217 -2.59 -6.59 -7.25
N VAL A 218 -3.00 -6.79 -8.48
CA VAL A 218 -3.73 -5.79 -9.27
C VAL A 218 -4.69 -6.54 -10.17
N TYR A 219 -5.89 -5.98 -10.38
CA TYR A 219 -6.89 -6.55 -11.29
C TYR A 219 -7.27 -5.49 -12.32
N ALA A 220 -7.56 -5.93 -13.54
CA ALA A 220 -8.06 -5.02 -14.56
C ALA A 220 -9.50 -4.58 -14.20
N PRO A 221 -9.93 -3.37 -14.59
CA PRO A 221 -11.32 -2.93 -14.39
C PRO A 221 -12.36 -3.90 -14.98
N THR A 222 -12.01 -4.63 -16.04
CA THR A 222 -12.84 -5.67 -16.66
C THR A 222 -13.14 -6.85 -15.73
N GLU A 223 -12.37 -7.03 -14.66
CA GLU A 223 -12.58 -8.09 -13.67
C GLU A 223 -13.53 -7.67 -12.53
N THR A 224 -14.06 -6.43 -12.52
CA THR A 224 -14.83 -5.86 -11.41
C THR A 224 -15.98 -6.76 -10.93
N GLU A 225 -16.70 -7.41 -11.85
CA GLU A 225 -17.84 -8.28 -11.48
C GLU A 225 -17.40 -9.50 -10.65
N LYS A 226 -16.20 -10.03 -10.91
CA LYS A 226 -15.62 -11.17 -10.18
C LYS A 226 -15.05 -10.79 -8.82
N LEU A 227 -14.99 -9.49 -8.52
CA LEU A 227 -14.47 -8.96 -7.27
C LEU A 227 -15.57 -8.60 -6.27
N TYR A 228 -16.85 -8.84 -6.61
CA TYR A 228 -17.98 -8.67 -5.70
C TYR A 228 -17.93 -7.36 -4.88
N PRO A 229 -17.97 -6.19 -5.53
CA PRO A 229 -17.99 -4.93 -4.81
C PRO A 229 -19.28 -4.79 -4.00
N PHE A 230 -19.21 -4.15 -2.82
CA PHE A 230 -20.40 -3.90 -2.00
C PHE A 230 -21.44 -3.10 -2.79
N LYS A 231 -22.64 -3.66 -2.98
CA LYS A 231 -23.69 -3.03 -3.80
C LYS A 231 -24.54 -2.02 -3.02
N THR A 232 -24.91 -2.39 -1.80
CA THR A 232 -25.87 -1.65 -0.98
C THR A 232 -25.22 -0.57 -0.13
N ASN A 233 -23.97 -0.79 0.31
CA ASN A 233 -23.26 0.17 1.14
C ASN A 233 -22.55 1.24 0.29
N LEU A 234 -23.05 2.48 0.36
CA LEU A 234 -22.52 3.63 -0.41
C LEU A 234 -21.03 3.90 -0.14
N TYR A 235 -20.56 3.71 1.10
CA TYR A 235 -19.18 3.97 1.51
C TYR A 235 -18.20 2.87 1.08
N LEU A 236 -18.71 1.67 0.75
CA LEU A 236 -17.89 0.52 0.37
C LEU A 236 -18.02 0.14 -1.12
N ARG A 237 -18.72 0.93 -1.96
CA ARG A 237 -18.95 0.59 -3.38
C ARG A 237 -17.68 0.42 -4.23
N ASN A 238 -16.58 1.02 -3.79
CA ASN A 238 -15.28 0.87 -4.43
C ASN A 238 -14.45 -0.27 -3.84
N THR A 239 -14.97 -1.00 -2.85
CA THR A 239 -14.29 -2.02 -2.06
C THR A 239 -14.92 -3.39 -2.34
N SER A 240 -14.10 -4.43 -2.37
CA SER A 240 -14.53 -5.81 -2.61
C SER A 240 -14.90 -6.53 -1.31
N GLU A 241 -15.92 -7.39 -1.40
CA GLU A 241 -16.33 -8.31 -0.34
C GLU A 241 -15.34 -9.47 -0.16
N VAL A 242 -14.57 -9.81 -1.20
CA VAL A 242 -13.58 -10.89 -1.16
C VAL A 242 -12.50 -10.59 -0.13
N SER A 243 -12.32 -11.50 0.83
CA SER A 243 -11.22 -11.45 1.80
C SER A 243 -9.93 -12.04 1.23
N HIS A 244 -8.79 -11.49 1.65
CA HIS A 244 -7.44 -11.93 1.25
C HIS A 244 -7.14 -13.39 1.66
N LEU A 245 -7.86 -13.93 2.67
CA LEU A 245 -7.67 -15.29 3.19
C LEU A 245 -8.14 -16.39 2.25
N LEU A 246 -8.89 -16.07 1.18
CA LEU A 246 -9.42 -17.10 0.28
C LEU A 246 -8.37 -17.77 -0.62
N HIS A 247 -7.10 -17.33 -0.60
CA HIS A 247 -6.04 -17.89 -1.45
C HIS A 247 -4.89 -18.58 -0.70
N SER A 248 -4.84 -18.54 0.64
CA SER A 248 -3.84 -19.33 1.38
C SER A 248 -4.06 -20.84 1.28
N LEU A 249 -5.20 -21.28 0.74
CA LEU A 249 -5.54 -22.68 0.45
C LEU A 249 -5.08 -23.16 -0.95
N LEU A 250 -4.51 -22.28 -1.79
CA LEU A 250 -4.14 -22.62 -3.18
C LEU A 250 -2.63 -22.54 -3.46
N LEU A 251 -1.80 -22.36 -2.43
CA LEU A 251 -0.34 -22.27 -2.55
C LEU A 251 0.41 -23.26 -1.63
N THR A 252 -0.21 -24.38 -1.26
CA THR A 252 0.48 -25.55 -0.69
C THR A 252 0.83 -26.55 -1.76
#